data_AF-A0A6A7ZPZ6-F1
#
_entry.id   AF-A0A6A7ZPZ6-F1
#
_cell.length_a   1.000
_cell.length_b   1.000
_cell.length_c   1.000
_cell.angle_alpha   90.00
_cell.angle_beta   90.00
_cell.angle_gamma   90.00
#
_symmetry.space_group_name_H-M   'P 1'
#
loop_
_entity.id
_entity.type
_entity.pdbx_description
1 polymer ?
#
loop_
_entity_poly.entity_id
_entity_poly.type
_entity_poly.pdbx_seq_one_letter_code
_entity_poly.pdbx_strand_id
1 'polypeptide(L)'
;MLSSDVVILTMGLIEGWYDNKFDCYLNKAPSNTLIRADEPRFSFHRFRLDDVVEGMSRGIEVSLEFGVKNILLTVSGPIGSDIYERGIGACK
;
A
#
# COMPACT_ATOMS: atom_id res chain seq x y z
N MET A 1 0.90 -24.03 14.37
CA MET A 1 1.32 -23.35 13.14
C MET A 1 0.05 -22.79 12.51
N LEU A 2 -0.02 -21.50 12.23
CA LEU A 2 -1.22 -20.90 11.61
C LEU A 2 -1.24 -21.30 10.13
N SER A 3 -2.35 -21.84 9.66
CA SER A 3 -2.58 -22.17 8.24
C SER A 3 -3.74 -21.32 7.72
N SER A 4 -3.63 -20.86 6.48
CA SER A 4 -4.69 -20.08 5.82
C SER A 4 -5.13 -20.79 4.55
N ASP A 5 -6.44 -21.02 4.41
CA ASP A 5 -7.01 -21.66 3.22
C ASP A 5 -7.14 -20.70 2.04
N VAL A 6 -7.26 -19.40 2.35
CA VAL A 6 -7.44 -18.31 1.38
C VAL A 6 -6.60 -17.11 1.81
N VAL A 7 -5.92 -16.48 0.85
CA VAL A 7 -5.32 -15.15 0.99
C VAL A 7 -6.08 -14.17 0.12
N ILE A 8 -6.43 -13.01 0.68
CA ILE A 8 -7.04 -11.91 -0.06
C ILE A 8 -6.00 -10.81 -0.19
N LEU A 9 -5.63 -10.49 -1.43
CA LEU A 9 -4.74 -9.38 -1.77
C LEU A 9 -5.57 -8.25 -2.36
N THR A 10 -5.58 -7.10 -1.69
CA THR A 10 -6.29 -5.91 -2.17
C THR A 10 -5.28 -4.92 -2.72
N MET A 11 -5.30 -4.74 -4.04
CA MET A 11 -4.52 -3.74 -4.74
C MET A 11 -5.29 -2.42 -4.72
N GLY A 12 -4.75 -1.46 -3.97
CA GLY A 12 -5.30 -0.11 -3.90
C GLY A 12 -4.69 0.80 -4.97
N LEU A 13 -4.28 1.99 -4.53
CA LEU A 13 -3.57 2.96 -5.34
C LEU A 13 -2.08 2.61 -5.47
N ILE A 14 -1.42 3.17 -6.48
CA ILE A 14 0.04 3.10 -6.67
C ILE A 14 0.79 4.13 -5.83
N GLU A 15 0.19 4.56 -4.72
CA GLU A 15 0.68 5.64 -3.87
C GLU A 15 0.71 5.14 -2.42
N GLY A 16 1.78 5.45 -1.69
CA GLY A 16 1.97 4.98 -0.33
C GLY A 16 2.76 5.97 0.51
N TRP A 17 2.44 6.00 1.80
CA TRP A 17 3.24 6.73 2.79
C TRP A 17 4.29 5.80 3.38
N TYR A 18 5.52 6.30 3.46
CA TYR A 18 6.68 5.61 4.00
C TYR A 18 7.10 6.27 5.31
N ASP A 19 7.41 5.46 6.32
CA ASP A 19 7.99 5.91 7.58
C ASP A 19 9.50 5.63 7.58
N ASN A 20 10.29 6.67 7.29
CA ASN A 20 11.76 6.61 7.24
C ASN A 20 12.39 6.20 8.56
N LYS A 21 11.68 6.35 9.69
CA LYS A 21 12.19 5.97 11.01
C LYS A 21 12.08 4.46 11.25
N PHE A 22 11.01 3.84 10.75
CA PHE A 22 10.74 2.41 10.95
C PHE A 22 10.95 1.56 9.70
N ASP A 23 11.36 2.19 8.60
CA ASP A 23 11.70 1.54 7.34
C ASP A 23 10.54 0.69 6.80
N CYS A 24 9.33 1.25 6.82
CA CYS A 24 8.13 0.52 6.43
C CYS A 24 7.06 1.41 5.76
N TYR A 25 6.23 0.76 4.96
CA TYR A 25 5.04 1.39 4.37
C TYR A 25 3.87 1.37 5.34
N LEU A 26 3.11 2.46 5.34
CA LEU A 26 1.95 2.66 6.19
C LEU A 26 0.66 2.28 5.44
N ASN A 27 -0.22 1.52 6.11
CA ASN A 27 -1.55 1.17 5.59
C ASN A 27 -2.51 2.38 5.53
N LYS A 28 -2.16 3.48 6.19
CA LYS A 28 -2.94 4.71 6.23
C LYS A 28 -1.99 5.90 6.24
N ALA A 29 -2.40 6.98 5.57
CA ALA A 29 -1.68 8.25 5.65
C ALA A 29 -1.50 8.70 7.12
N PRO A 30 -0.31 9.20 7.50
CA PRO A 30 -0.09 9.81 8.80
C PRO A 30 -0.96 11.06 8.95
N SER A 31 -1.29 11.45 10.18
CA SER A 31 -2.07 12.67 10.40
C SER A 31 -1.21 13.91 10.12
N ASN A 32 -1.85 15.00 9.68
CA ASN A 32 -1.14 16.27 9.44
C ASN A 32 -0.38 16.76 10.68
N THR A 33 -0.91 16.51 11.89
CA THR A 33 -0.22 16.82 13.15
C THR A 33 1.09 16.05 13.29
N LEU A 34 1.09 14.76 12.93
CA LEU A 34 2.26 13.89 13.00
C LEU A 34 3.31 14.30 11.95
N ILE A 35 2.88 14.61 10.73
CA ILE A 35 3.75 15.08 9.65
C ILE A 35 4.44 16.38 10.06
N ARG A 36 3.68 17.36 10.58
CA ARG A 36 4.25 18.65 11.00
C ARG A 36 5.19 18.55 12.20
N ALA A 37 4.99 17.55 13.06
CA ALA A 37 5.84 17.35 14.22
C ALA A 37 7.21 16.73 13.85
N ASP A 38 7.30 15.99 12.75
CA ASP A 38 8.50 15.29 12.30
C ASP A 38 8.44 15.07 10.78
N GLU A 39 8.62 16.14 10.01
CA GLU A 39 8.46 16.13 8.56
C GLU A 39 9.42 15.17 7.83
N PRO A 40 10.72 15.08 8.18
CA PRO A 40 11.64 14.16 7.51
C PRO A 40 11.29 12.68 7.71
N ARG A 41 10.48 12.34 8.71
CA ARG A 41 10.09 10.96 8.98
C ARG A 41 9.16 10.39 7.93
N PHE A 42 8.32 11.20 7.28
CA PHE A 42 7.31 10.69 6.37
C PHE A 42 7.61 11.08 4.93
N SER A 43 7.62 10.09 4.05
CA SER A 43 7.79 10.30 2.61
C SER A 43 6.61 9.76 1.84
N PHE A 44 6.14 10.52 0.86
CA PHE A 44 5.08 10.08 -0.03
C PHE A 44 5.72 9.50 -1.30
N HIS A 45 5.48 8.23 -1.56
CA HIS A 45 6.03 7.51 -2.70
C HIS A 45 4.91 7.21 -3.70
N ARG A 46 5.21 7.40 -4.99
CA ARG A 46 4.40 6.90 -6.09
C ARG A 46 5.19 5.80 -6.80
N PHE A 47 4.62 4.60 -6.81
CA PHE A 47 5.25 3.42 -7.38
C PHE A 47 5.10 3.39 -8.90
N ARG A 48 6.09 2.82 -9.58
CA ARG A 48 5.95 2.46 -10.99
C ARG A 48 5.12 1.19 -11.10
N LEU A 49 4.48 1.01 -12.25
CA LEU A 49 3.71 -0.21 -12.52
C LEU A 49 4.58 -1.47 -12.34
N ASP A 50 5.83 -1.41 -12.82
CA ASP A 50 6.77 -2.53 -12.73
C ASP A 50 7.03 -2.92 -11.27
N ASP A 51 7.27 -1.95 -10.38
CA ASP A 51 7.50 -2.16 -8.94
C ASP A 51 6.29 -2.86 -8.27
N VAL A 52 5.08 -2.43 -8.65
CA VAL A 52 3.83 -2.97 -8.11
C VAL A 52 3.61 -4.41 -8.58
N VAL A 53 3.87 -4.69 -9.86
CA VAL A 53 3.74 -6.03 -10.43
C VAL A 53 4.75 -6.99 -9.82
N GLU A 54 5.99 -6.53 -9.61
CA GLU A 54 7.04 -7.33 -8.97
C GLU A 54 6.65 -7.67 -7.52
N GLY A 55 6.26 -6.67 -6.72
CA GLY A 55 5.86 -6.89 -5.33
C GLY A 55 4.64 -7.81 -5.20
N MET A 56 3.64 -7.64 -6.06
CA MET A 56 2.46 -8.51 -6.10
C MET A 56 2.83 -9.96 -6.45
N SER A 57 3.64 -10.15 -7.50
CA SER A 57 4.10 -11.47 -7.93
C SER A 57 4.85 -12.18 -6.81
N ARG A 58 5.75 -11.46 -6.12
CA ARG A 58 6.50 -12.02 -4.99
C ARG A 58 5.59 -12.40 -3.81
N GLY A 59 4.58 -11.58 -3.50
CA GLY A 59 3.62 -11.90 -2.44
C GLY A 59 2.79 -13.16 -2.75
N ILE A 60 2.42 -13.36 -4.01
CA ILE A 60 1.74 -14.57 -4.49
C ILE A 60 2.66 -15.78 -4.35
N GLU A 61 3.91 -15.69 -4.83
CA GLU A 61 4.90 -16.77 -4.72
C GLU A 61 5.10 -17.22 -3.28
N VAL A 62 5.34 -16.28 -2.36
CA VAL A 62 5.49 -16.60 -0.93
C VAL A 62 4.23 -17.27 -0.38
N SER A 63 3.03 -16.78 -0.75
CA SER A 63 1.79 -17.40 -0.30
C SER A 63 1.69 -18.87 -0.75
N LEU A 64 2.09 -19.16 -1.99
CA LEU A 64 2.12 -20.52 -2.53
C LEU A 64 3.19 -21.39 -1.84
N GLU A 65 4.37 -20.85 -1.54
CA GLU A 65 5.44 -21.52 -0.77
C GLU A 65 4.95 -21.97 0.62
N PHE A 66 4.08 -21.17 1.25
CA PHE A 66 3.44 -21.50 2.53
C PHE A 66 2.20 -22.40 2.41
N GLY A 67 1.89 -22.91 1.21
CA GLY A 67 0.82 -23.89 0.98
C GLY A 67 -0.58 -23.30 0.83
N VAL A 68 -0.72 -21.98 0.65
CA VAL A 68 -2.00 -21.34 0.31
C VAL A 68 -2.40 -21.80 -1.09
N LYS A 69 -3.65 -22.26 -1.24
CA LYS A 69 -4.16 -22.77 -2.52
C LYS A 69 -5.09 -21.79 -3.23
N ASN A 70 -5.69 -20.87 -2.50
CA ASN A 70 -6.67 -19.94 -3.01
C ASN A 70 -6.21 -18.51 -2.74
N ILE A 71 -6.06 -17.73 -3.80
CA ILE A 71 -5.70 -16.31 -3.72
C ILE A 71 -6.78 -15.52 -4.46
N LEU A 72 -7.41 -14.59 -3.74
CA LEU A 72 -8.35 -13.63 -4.33
C LEU A 72 -7.65 -12.28 -4.44
N LEU A 73 -7.42 -11.85 -5.69
CA LEU A 73 -6.93 -10.51 -5.97
C LEU A 73 -8.13 -9.58 -6.17
N THR A 74 -8.19 -8.50 -5.40
CA THR A 74 -9.18 -7.44 -5.56
C THR A 74 -8.48 -6.14 -5.92
N VAL A 75 -9.11 -5.33 -6.76
CA VAL A 75 -8.65 -3.98 -7.09
C VAL A 75 -9.70 -2.98 -6.62
N SER A 76 -9.28 -1.84 -6.10
CA SER A 76 -10.21 -0.72 -5.94
C SER A 76 -10.71 -0.29 -7.33
N GLY A 77 -12.03 -0.16 -7.50
CA GLY A 77 -12.60 0.41 -8.73
C GLY A 77 -12.07 1.82 -9.01
N PRO A 78 -12.31 2.37 -10.21
CA PRO A 78 -11.89 3.72 -10.54
C PRO A 78 -12.45 4.68 -9.50
N ILE A 79 -11.57 5.27 -8.70
CA ILE A 79 -11.93 6.34 -7.78
C ILE A 79 -12.26 7.55 -8.66
N GLY A 80 -13.48 8.08 -8.54
CA GLY A 80 -13.88 9.31 -9.25
C GLY A 80 -12.87 10.42 -8.99
N SER A 81 -12.58 11.24 -10.02
CA SER A 81 -11.60 12.33 -10.03
C SER A 81 -11.62 13.21 -8.77
N ASP A 82 -12.81 13.38 -8.18
CA ASP A 82 -13.09 14.31 -7.10
C ASP A 82 -12.44 13.94 -5.76
N ILE A 83 -12.03 12.68 -5.56
CA ILE A 83 -11.39 12.22 -4.31
C ILE A 83 -9.88 12.42 -4.37
N TYR A 84 -9.27 12.29 -5.56
CA TYR A 84 -7.84 12.51 -5.76
C TYR A 84 -7.43 13.95 -5.43
N GLU A 85 -8.22 14.94 -5.85
CA GLU A 85 -7.92 16.35 -5.58
C GLU A 85 -8.04 16.73 -4.10
N ARG A 86 -8.94 16.08 -3.35
CA ARG A 86 -9.15 16.36 -1.92
C ARG A 86 -8.08 15.74 -1.02
N GLY A 87 -7.47 14.64 -1.43
CA GLY A 87 -6.39 13.98 -0.67
C GLY A 87 -5.02 14.66 -0.84
N ILE A 88 -4.72 15.15 -2.04
CA ILE A 88 -3.43 15.75 -2.38
C ILE A 88 -3.41 17.26 -2.07
N GLY A 89 -4.58 17.93 -2.06
CA GLY A 89 -4.71 19.37 -1.81
C GLY A 89 -4.44 19.85 -0.38
N ALA A 90 -4.16 18.96 0.58
CA ALA A 90 -3.85 19.34 1.97
C ALA A 90 -2.36 19.67 2.21
N CYS A 91 -1.51 19.46 1.21
CA CYS A 91 -0.10 19.89 1.17
C CYS A 91 0.10 20.89 0.03
N LYS A 92 -0.40 22.11 0.21
CA LYS A 92 0.13 23.32 -0.44
C LYS A 92 0.33 24.38 0.62
#